data_AF-A0A9P2LM32-F1
#
_entry.id   AF-A0A9P2LM32-F1
#
_cell.length_a   1.000
_cell.length_b   1.000
_cell.length_c   1.000
_cell.angle_alpha   90.00
_cell.angle_beta   90.00
_cell.angle_gamma   90.00
#
_symmetry.space_group_name_H-M   'P 1'
#
loop_
_entity.id
_entity.type
_entity.pdbx_description
1 polymer ?
#
loop_
_entity_poly.entity_id
_entity_poly.type
_entity_poly.pdbx_seq_one_letter_code
_entity_poly.pdbx_strand_id
1 'polypeptide(L)'
;MIIDTEVSIALKNSVGQYDMKRISIFKINKVTEIFKYIYLASVSKKEIQFKIKCSICGEYHYYSYDLMSFLRGSMTIGGCENLGYPIFFIGQKEKVEDKINKYREVNENIYVMI
;
A
#
# COMPACT_ATOMS: atom_id res chain seq x y z
N MET A 1 -3.83 -26.87 0.89
CA MET A 1 -3.61 -25.58 0.19
C MET A 1 -2.70 -24.74 1.09
N ILE A 2 -1.48 -24.41 0.65
CA ILE A 2 -0.57 -23.55 1.42
C ILE A 2 -1.01 -22.12 1.11
N ILE A 3 -1.49 -21.39 2.11
CA ILE A 3 -1.86 -19.98 1.97
C ILE A 3 -0.59 -19.16 2.22
N ASP A 4 -0.16 -18.34 1.26
CA ASP A 4 0.89 -17.36 1.51
C ASP A 4 0.32 -16.29 2.43
N THR A 5 0.90 -16.18 3.62
CA THR A 5 0.46 -15.22 4.65
C THR A 5 1.34 -13.98 4.68
N GLU A 6 2.38 -13.94 3.83
CA GLU A 6 3.23 -12.78 3.64
C GLU A 6 2.63 -11.85 2.60
N VAL A 7 2.46 -10.60 3.00
CA VAL A 7 1.91 -9.53 2.18
C VAL A 7 2.98 -8.45 2.02
N SER A 8 3.15 -7.97 0.80
CA SER A 8 4.00 -6.80 0.51
C SER A 8 3.13 -5.56 0.53
N ILE A 9 3.61 -4.54 1.25
CA ILE A 9 3.01 -3.22 1.32
C ILE A 9 4.01 -2.25 0.73
N ALA A 10 3.56 -1.42 -0.20
CA ALA A 10 4.34 -0.33 -0.75
C ALA A 10 3.63 0.99 -0.54
N LEU A 11 4.31 1.94 0.09
CA LEU A 11 3.76 3.25 0.45
C LEU A 11 4.50 4.36 -0.28
N LYS A 12 3.76 5.28 -0.88
CA LYS A 12 4.33 6.43 -1.58
C LYS A 12 4.93 7.43 -0.60
N ASN A 13 6.19 7.79 -0.81
CA ASN A 13 6.90 8.79 -0.01
C ASN A 13 6.77 10.20 -0.62
N SER A 14 7.33 11.19 0.07
CA SER A 14 7.20 12.61 -0.30
C SER A 14 7.91 12.99 -1.59
N VAL A 15 8.83 12.16 -2.09
CA VAL A 15 9.49 12.36 -3.39
C VAL A 15 8.78 11.59 -4.51
N GLY A 16 7.64 10.98 -4.22
CA GLY A 16 6.81 10.27 -5.20
C GLY A 16 7.27 8.84 -5.52
N GLN A 17 8.28 8.32 -4.81
CA GLN A 17 8.74 6.94 -4.89
C GLN A 17 7.95 6.03 -3.93
N TYR A 18 8.12 4.71 -4.02
CA TYR A 18 7.45 3.76 -3.13
C TYR A 18 8.44 3.03 -2.22
N ASP A 19 8.20 3.13 -0.91
CA ASP A 19 8.91 2.33 0.10
C ASP A 19 8.16 1.01 0.30
N MET A 20 8.79 -0.11 -0.04
CA MET A 20 8.19 -1.44 0.06
C MET A 20 8.73 -2.24 1.26
N LYS A 21 7.83 -2.87 1.99
CA LYS A 21 8.14 -3.82 3.07
C LYS A 21 7.24 -5.05 2.98
N ARG A 22 7.76 -6.19 3.42
CA ARG A 22 7.01 -7.45 3.51
C ARG A 22 6.65 -7.71 4.97
N ILE A 23 5.40 -8.07 5.22
CA ILE A 23 4.89 -8.37 6.55
C ILE A 23 3.99 -9.60 6.51
N SER A 24 3.98 -10.36 7.60
CA SER A 24 2.95 -11.36 7.82
C SER A 24 1.61 -10.69 8.10
N ILE A 25 0.53 -11.17 7.49
CA ILE A 25 -0.83 -10.68 7.76
C ILE A 25 -1.24 -10.83 9.23
N PHE A 26 -0.67 -11.80 9.95
CA PHE A 26 -0.87 -11.97 11.39
C PHE A 26 -0.22 -10.87 12.22
N LYS A 27 0.71 -10.12 11.63
CA LYS A 27 1.39 -8.97 12.24
C LYS A 27 0.88 -7.64 11.70
N ILE A 28 -0.25 -7.61 10.99
CA ILE A 28 -0.77 -6.39 10.37
C ILE A 28 -1.14 -5.32 11.41
N ASN A 29 -1.49 -5.73 12.63
CA ASN A 29 -1.67 -4.84 13.78
C ASN A 29 -0.41 -4.02 14.13
N LYS A 30 0.78 -4.48 13.74
CA LYS A 30 2.07 -3.78 13.93
C LYS A 30 2.50 -2.93 12.75
N VAL A 31 1.65 -2.76 11.72
CA VAL A 31 2.00 -2.00 10.52
C VAL A 31 2.41 -0.55 10.83
N THR A 32 1.87 0.03 11.92
CA THR A 32 2.18 1.38 12.39
C THR A 32 3.62 1.53 12.91
N GLU A 33 4.22 0.44 13.39
CA GLU A 33 5.64 0.40 13.81
C GLU A 33 6.58 0.35 12.59
N ILE A 34 6.08 -0.14 11.46
CA ILE A 34 6.86 -0.36 10.22
C ILE A 34 6.76 0.85 9.29
N PHE A 35 5.59 1.46 9.21
CA PHE A 35 5.30 2.60 8.36
C PHE A 35 4.82 3.79 9.18
N LYS A 36 5.65 4.84 9.24
CA LYS A 36 5.39 6.07 10.02
C LYS A 36 4.05 6.76 9.71
N TYR A 37 3.56 6.64 8.48
CA TYR A 37 2.37 7.34 8.01
C TYR A 37 1.14 6.45 7.84
N ILE A 38 1.21 5.19 8.28
CA ILE A 38 0.06 4.29 8.33
C ILE A 38 -0.37 4.20 9.79
N TYR A 39 -1.64 4.45 10.02
CA TYR A 39 -2.29 4.37 11.33
C TYR A 39 -3.41 3.36 11.24
N LEU A 40 -3.38 2.37 12.13
CA LEU A 40 -4.37 1.32 12.13
C LEU A 40 -5.57 1.77 12.96
N ALA A 41 -6.74 1.86 12.32
CA ALA A 41 -7.95 2.35 12.95
C ALA A 41 -8.71 1.21 13.63
N SER A 42 -8.85 0.07 12.96
CA SER A 42 -9.41 -1.15 13.53
C SER A 42 -8.97 -2.39 12.76
N VAL A 43 -8.88 -3.54 13.43
CA VAL A 43 -8.69 -4.86 12.81
C VAL A 43 -9.72 -5.81 13.40
N SER A 44 -10.47 -6.46 12.53
CA SER A 44 -11.38 -7.55 12.89
C SER A 44 -11.03 -8.81 12.09
N LYS A 45 -11.75 -9.91 12.33
CA LYS A 45 -11.57 -11.16 11.57
C LYS A 45 -11.89 -11.02 10.08
N LYS A 46 -12.70 -10.02 9.70
CA LYS A 46 -13.16 -9.83 8.32
C LYS A 46 -12.57 -8.59 7.66
N GLU A 47 -12.31 -7.54 8.43
CA GLU A 47 -12.03 -6.22 7.89
C GLU A 47 -10.82 -5.61 8.58
N ILE A 48 -9.99 -4.92 7.81
CA ILE A 48 -8.99 -4.00 8.31
C ILE A 48 -9.36 -2.58 7.90
N GLN A 49 -9.27 -1.68 8.86
CA GLN A 49 -9.42 -0.25 8.65
C GLN A 49 -8.12 0.44 9.03
N PHE A 50 -7.63 1.29 8.13
CA PHE A 50 -6.45 2.08 8.38
C PHE A 50 -6.57 3.46 7.76
N LYS A 51 -5.86 4.39 8.36
CA LYS A 51 -5.75 5.79 7.99
C LYS A 51 -4.32 6.03 7.53
N ILE A 52 -4.13 6.66 6.38
CA ILE A 52 -2.80 6.97 5.85
C ILE A 52 -2.66 8.47 5.68
N LYS A 53 -1.56 9.04 6.17
CA LYS A 53 -1.19 10.42 5.84
C LYS A 53 -0.60 10.44 4.44
N CYS A 54 -1.27 11.09 3.50
CA CYS A 54 -0.73 11.24 2.16
C CYS A 54 0.48 12.16 2.16
N SER A 55 1.58 11.68 1.60
CA SER A 55 2.84 12.41 1.49
C SER A 55 2.82 13.52 0.43
N ILE A 56 1.80 13.54 -0.44
CA ILE A 56 1.70 14.46 -1.58
C ILE A 56 0.62 15.52 -1.35
N CYS A 57 -0.61 15.16 -0.96
CA CYS A 57 -1.64 16.17 -0.64
C CYS A 57 -1.61 16.64 0.83
N GLY A 58 -0.87 15.96 1.71
CA GLY A 58 -0.76 16.30 3.13
C GLY A 58 -1.91 15.82 4.02
N GLU A 59 -3.06 15.52 3.43
CA GLU A 59 -4.28 15.07 4.12
C GLU A 59 -4.25 13.59 4.52
N TYR A 60 -5.14 13.23 5.42
CA TYR A 60 -5.33 11.83 5.80
C TYR A 60 -6.48 11.18 5.05
N HIS A 61 -6.24 9.98 4.51
CA HIS A 61 -7.25 9.17 3.85
C HIS A 61 -7.56 7.91 4.64
N TYR A 62 -8.81 7.49 4.60
CA TYR A 62 -9.34 6.37 5.36
C TYR A 62 -9.70 5.24 4.42
N TYR A 63 -9.23 4.04 4.73
CA TYR A 63 -9.47 2.87 3.92
C TYR A 63 -10.00 1.72 4.75
N SER A 64 -10.91 0.96 4.15
CA SER A 64 -11.50 -0.25 4.69
C SER A 64 -11.39 -1.34 3.63
N TYR A 65 -10.86 -2.50 4.03
CA TYR A 65 -10.73 -3.65 3.14
C TYR A 65 -11.03 -4.95 3.87
N ASP A 66 -11.58 -5.91 3.13
CA ASP A 66 -11.73 -7.27 3.59
C ASP A 66 -10.36 -7.98 3.70
N LEU A 67 -10.08 -8.56 4.87
CA LEU A 67 -8.82 -9.22 5.19
C LEU A 67 -8.59 -10.45 4.28
N MET A 68 -9.66 -11.15 3.90
CA MET A 68 -9.60 -12.31 3.02
C MET A 68 -9.15 -11.93 1.60
N SER A 69 -9.35 -10.68 1.18
CA SER A 69 -8.88 -10.18 -0.11
C SER A 69 -7.35 -10.26 -0.19
N PHE A 70 -6.63 -9.89 0.87
CA PHE A 70 -5.17 -10.01 0.91
C PHE A 70 -4.71 -11.47 0.89
N LEU A 71 -5.40 -12.37 1.61
CA LEU A 71 -5.09 -13.80 1.64
C LEU A 71 -5.35 -14.52 0.31
N ARG A 72 -6.33 -14.05 -0.47
CA ARG A 72 -6.66 -14.59 -1.79
C ARG A 72 -5.66 -14.16 -2.87
N GLY A 73 -4.67 -13.34 -2.52
CA GLY A 73 -3.62 -12.90 -3.45
C GLY A 73 -4.10 -11.85 -4.46
N SER A 74 -5.24 -11.19 -4.20
CA SER A 74 -5.60 -9.97 -4.93
C SER A 74 -4.70 -8.82 -4.48
N MET A 75 -4.43 -7.90 -5.40
CA MET A 75 -3.69 -6.68 -5.08
C MET A 75 -4.69 -5.56 -4.83
N THR A 76 -4.57 -4.93 -3.68
CA THR A 76 -5.34 -3.75 -3.31
C THR A 76 -4.53 -2.49 -3.61
N ILE A 77 -5.19 -1.49 -4.19
CA ILE A 77 -4.62 -0.18 -4.48
C ILE A 77 -5.49 0.86 -3.77
N GLY A 78 -4.87 1.69 -2.93
CA GLY A 78 -5.55 2.85 -2.36
C GLY A 78 -5.02 4.13 -2.96
N GLY A 79 -5.93 5.00 -3.38
CA GLY A 79 -5.63 6.28 -4.01
C GLY A 79 -5.87 7.47 -3.09
N CYS A 80 -5.27 8.61 -3.43
CA CYS A 80 -5.61 9.90 -2.85
C CYS A 80 -6.96 10.35 -3.39
N GLU A 81 -7.91 10.65 -2.51
CA GLU A 81 -9.25 11.13 -2.89
C GLU A 81 -9.20 12.50 -3.59
N ASN A 82 -8.21 13.33 -3.25
CA ASN A 82 -8.09 14.68 -3.79
C ASN A 82 -7.41 14.74 -5.16
N LEU A 83 -6.46 13.82 -5.42
CA LEU A 83 -5.56 13.93 -6.56
C LEU A 83 -5.55 12.67 -7.46
N GLY A 84 -6.28 11.62 -7.08
CA GLY A 84 -6.49 10.42 -7.89
C GLY A 84 -5.28 9.50 -8.06
N TYR A 85 -4.07 9.87 -7.58
CA TYR A 85 -2.90 8.99 -7.66
C TYR A 85 -2.91 7.90 -6.59
N PRO A 86 -2.29 6.73 -6.87
CA PRO A 86 -2.10 5.68 -5.87
C PRO A 86 -1.16 6.13 -4.74
N ILE A 87 -1.64 5.99 -3.50
CA ILE A 87 -0.86 6.22 -2.28
C ILE A 87 -0.14 4.95 -1.85
N PHE A 88 -0.78 3.78 -2.00
CA PHE A 88 -0.18 2.52 -1.60
C PHE A 88 -0.66 1.34 -2.44
N PHE A 89 0.12 0.26 -2.36
CA PHE A 89 -0.21 -1.06 -2.89
C PHE A 89 -0.06 -2.10 -1.78
N ILE A 90 -0.98 -3.07 -1.72
CA ILE A 90 -0.93 -4.21 -0.80
C ILE A 90 -1.22 -5.48 -1.58
N GLY A 91 -0.36 -6.49 -1.49
CA GLY A 91 -0.61 -7.78 -2.14
C GLY A 91 0.61 -8.70 -2.19
N GLN A 92 0.58 -9.66 -3.11
CA GLN A 92 1.72 -10.53 -3.39
C GLN A 92 2.91 -9.72 -3.90
N LYS A 93 4.12 -10.09 -3.46
CA LYS A 93 5.37 -9.37 -3.73
C LYS A 93 5.55 -9.05 -5.21
N GLU A 94 5.52 -10.08 -6.06
CA GLU A 94 5.75 -9.95 -7.51
C GLU A 94 4.78 -8.95 -8.16
N LYS A 95 3.49 -9.04 -7.82
CA LYS A 95 2.46 -8.14 -8.36
C LYS A 95 2.67 -6.69 -7.93
N VAL A 96 3.10 -6.48 -6.67
CA VAL A 96 3.37 -5.16 -6.12
C VAL A 96 4.63 -4.56 -6.76
N GLU A 97 5.71 -5.34 -6.87
CA GLU A 97 6.95 -4.93 -7.53
C GLU A 97 6.72 -4.56 -9.00
N ASP A 98 6.02 -5.41 -9.76
CA ASP A 98 5.68 -5.16 -11.16
C ASP A 98 4.90 -3.84 -11.32
N LYS A 99 3.97 -3.56 -10.38
CA LYS A 99 3.16 -2.34 -10.44
C LYS A 99 4.00 -1.10 -10.16
N ILE A 100 4.86 -1.14 -9.14
CA ILE A 100 5.74 -0.03 -8.78
C ILE A 100 6.75 0.25 -9.89
N ASN A 101 7.34 -0.79 -10.46
CA ASN A 101 8.31 -0.66 -11.56
C ASN A 101 7.68 0.02 -12.78
N LYS A 102 6.45 -0.35 -13.15
CA LYS A 102 5.71 0.36 -14.22
C LYS A 102 5.50 1.85 -13.91
N TYR A 103 5.18 2.20 -12.67
CA TYR A 103 5.04 3.61 -12.27
C TYR A 103 6.38 4.35 -12.31
N ARG A 104 7.46 3.67 -11.92
CA ARG A 104 8.81 4.22 -11.97
C ARG A 104 9.25 4.48 -13.41
N GLU A 105 9.06 3.53 -14.31
CA GLU A 105 9.37 3.69 -15.74
C GLU A 105 8.60 4.88 -16.35
N VAL A 106 7.30 5.00 -16.06
CA VAL A 106 6.51 6.14 -16.55
C VAL A 106 7.05 7.46 -16.01
N ASN A 107 7.38 7.54 -14.71
CA ASN A 107 7.94 8.75 -14.14
C ASN A 107 9.32 9.09 -14.70
N GLU A 108 10.22 8.11 -14.83
CA GLU A 108 11.54 8.31 -15.43
C GLU A 108 11.41 8.81 -16.87
N ASN A 109 10.49 8.26 -17.65
CA ASN A 109 10.21 8.75 -19.01
C ASN A 109 9.67 10.19 -19.03
N ILE A 110 8.81 10.57 -18.08
CA ILE A 110 8.32 11.95 -17.95
C ILE A 110 9.47 12.90 -17.59
N TYR A 111 10.34 12.53 -16.65
CA TYR A 111 11.48 13.35 -16.26
C TYR A 111 12.54 13.49 -17.36
N VAL A 112 12.65 12.53 -18.28
CA VAL A 112 13.51 12.65 -19.47
C VAL A 112 12.89 13.54 -20.56
N MET A 113 11.57 13.78 -20.50
CA MET A 113 10.85 14.64 -21.45
C MET A 113 10.79 16.12 -21.04
N ILE A 114 11.20 16.48 -19.81
CA ILE A 114 11.24 17.86 -19.29
C ILE A 114 12.68 18.39 -19.40
#